data_AF-A0A6G0PJR6-F1
#
_entry.id   AF-A0A6G0PJR6-F1
#
_cell.length_a   1.000
_cell.length_b   1.000
_cell.length_c   1.000
_cell.angle_alpha   90.00
_cell.angle_beta   90.00
_cell.angle_gamma   90.00
#
_symmetry.space_group_name_H-M   'P 1'
#
loop_
_entity.id
_entity.type
_entity.pdbx_description
1 polymer ?
#
loop_
_entity_poly.entity_id
_entity_poly.type
_entity_poly.pdbx_seq_one_letter_code
_entity_poly.pdbx_strand_id
1 'polypeptide(L)'
;MGLDTFFLLVDGAACKGGVGYLELPDTTNIGGFRQAVFTRLQSSLPPGLRESDIEVFKNKTAEKPLHLSTKLAGYGASKSDPLIVLVPKVWFQLVDAGTRAPFADTCAASVPVTEMATVDALLGAVYRACRDILTHYVPSQLVAYESQTSFDANQPWDQESPIGSRGRTKQTAVVVTVPKCAKRPSEVDDIDRAAKRQKIGMDKENLAFAEPYQTIATRLKYMDEVTEVVKAVATVQQSTEQQIPFIILESSSGMGKTQMAFNLMARDDIDVFYIVCGVGGVNMQRVYRAFQTRSVVFANCVFEDTKGMQSGDISEIQAAGMLQTYGLICALLTGSETMDKNATREEVGEALSAWKKRAGDKHCLVFLDEFPREEPS
;
A
#
# COMPACT_ATOMS: atom_id res chain seq x y z
N MET A 1 11.75 36.66 31.43
CA MET A 1 11.41 37.57 30.31
C MET A 1 11.43 36.73 29.04
N GLY A 2 10.57 37.02 28.06
CA GLY A 2 10.69 36.39 26.75
C GLY A 2 11.68 37.19 25.90
N LEU A 3 12.48 36.51 25.07
CA LEU A 3 13.35 37.13 24.08
C LEU A 3 12.69 37.02 22.70
N ASP A 4 12.71 38.13 21.96
CA ASP A 4 12.37 38.15 20.54
C ASP A 4 13.41 37.37 19.75
N THR A 5 12.98 36.27 19.15
CA THR A 5 13.81 35.44 18.27
C THR A 5 13.31 35.59 16.83
N PHE A 6 14.14 36.20 15.99
CA PHE A 6 13.90 36.43 14.58
C PHE A 6 14.31 35.23 13.72
N PHE A 7 13.49 34.90 12.73
CA PHE A 7 13.73 33.79 11.83
C PHE A 7 13.27 34.08 10.40
N LEU A 8 13.86 33.38 9.45
CA LEU A 8 13.51 33.42 8.04
C LEU A 8 13.11 32.02 7.58
N LEU A 9 11.91 31.92 7.02
CA LEU A 9 11.42 30.68 6.42
C LEU A 9 11.96 30.52 5.00
N VAL A 10 12.56 29.37 4.72
CA VAL A 10 13.09 29.02 3.41
C VAL A 10 12.43 27.72 2.94
N ASP A 11 11.77 27.76 1.78
CA ASP A 11 11.18 26.61 1.10
C ASP A 11 12.24 26.04 0.12
N GLY A 12 12.91 24.95 0.49
CA GLY A 12 14.03 24.42 -0.28
C GLY A 12 15.14 25.47 -0.46
N ALA A 13 15.38 25.93 -1.69
CA ALA A 13 16.38 26.98 -1.97
C ALA A 13 15.82 28.42 -1.99
N ALA A 14 14.50 28.60 -1.82
CA ALA A 14 13.83 29.89 -2.01
C ALA A 14 13.35 30.49 -0.68
N CYS A 15 13.69 31.75 -0.42
CA CYS A 15 13.15 32.48 0.74
C CYS A 15 11.66 32.78 0.53
N LYS A 16 10.80 32.41 1.47
CA LYS A 16 9.38 32.83 1.47
C LYS A 16 9.16 33.95 2.49
N GLY A 17 8.88 35.14 1.98
CA GLY A 17 8.43 36.27 2.80
C GLY A 17 9.53 37.03 3.55
N GLY A 18 9.11 37.88 4.48
CA GLY A 18 9.99 38.68 5.34
C GLY A 18 10.38 37.96 6.64
N VAL A 19 11.32 38.54 7.39
CA VAL A 19 11.80 37.99 8.68
C VAL A 19 10.66 37.99 9.69
N GLY A 20 10.28 36.80 10.18
CA GLY A 20 9.32 36.61 11.26
C GLY A 20 9.98 36.66 12.64
N TYR A 21 9.18 36.68 13.70
CA TYR A 21 9.70 36.58 15.08
C TYR A 21 8.76 35.77 15.98
N LEU A 22 9.34 35.23 17.06
CA LEU A 22 8.66 34.55 18.15
C LEU A 22 9.19 35.08 19.49
N GLU A 23 8.31 35.34 20.45
CA GLU A 23 8.69 35.57 21.84
C GLU A 23 8.84 34.22 22.54
N LEU A 24 10.06 33.88 22.96
CA LEU A 24 10.36 32.60 23.60
C LEU A 24 11.12 32.79 24.92
N PRO A 25 10.94 31.91 25.92
CA PRO A 25 11.74 31.94 27.13
C PRO A 25 13.24 31.78 26.84
N ASP A 26 14.10 32.47 27.59
CA ASP A 26 15.57 32.41 27.47
C ASP A 26 16.15 31.00 27.65
N THR A 27 15.41 30.11 28.31
CA THR A 27 15.78 28.71 28.54
C THR A 27 15.47 27.80 27.34
N THR A 28 14.84 28.32 26.29
CA THR A 28 14.44 27.54 25.12
C THR A 28 15.66 27.03 24.36
N ASN A 29 15.57 25.80 23.86
CA ASN A 29 16.55 25.20 22.96
C ASN A 29 16.03 25.20 21.52
N ILE A 30 16.86 24.79 20.57
CA ILE A 30 16.48 24.74 19.15
C ILE A 30 15.28 23.82 18.89
N GLY A 31 15.14 22.71 19.63
CA GLY A 31 13.96 21.85 19.55
C GLY A 31 12.67 22.57 19.92
N GLY A 32 12.64 23.28 21.05
CA GLY A 32 11.49 24.07 21.48
C GLY A 32 11.19 25.23 20.53
N PHE A 33 12.22 25.88 19.97
CA PHE A 33 12.05 26.89 18.92
C PHE A 33 11.42 26.30 17.66
N ARG A 34 11.92 25.15 17.17
CA ARG A 34 11.39 24.46 15.99
C ARG A 34 9.91 24.11 16.16
N GLN A 35 9.55 23.56 17.32
CA GLN A 35 8.16 23.26 17.65
C GLN A 35 7.29 24.52 17.63
N ALA A 36 7.74 25.61 18.25
CA ALA A 36 7.01 26.88 18.27
C ALA A 36 6.80 27.47 16.86
N VAL A 37 7.82 27.38 15.98
CA VAL A 37 7.70 27.78 14.57
C VAL A 37 6.71 26.89 13.83
N PHE A 38 6.79 25.57 14.01
CA PHE A 38 5.89 24.61 13.38
C PHE A 38 4.42 24.86 13.77
N THR A 39 4.15 25.05 15.06
CA THR A 39 2.80 25.37 15.57
C THR A 39 2.31 26.71 15.04
N ARG A 40 3.14 27.75 15.04
CA ARG A 40 2.73 29.08 14.54
C ARG A 40 2.39 29.06 13.05
N LEU A 41 3.14 28.29 12.26
CA LEU A 41 3.01 28.27 10.80
C LEU A 41 2.14 27.13 10.30
N GLN A 42 1.51 26.34 11.17
CA GLN A 42 0.81 25.11 10.82
C GLN A 42 -0.17 25.27 9.64
N SER A 43 -0.92 26.36 9.58
CA SER A 43 -1.89 26.64 8.49
C SER A 43 -1.24 27.02 7.16
N SER A 44 0.03 27.44 7.17
CA SER A 44 0.80 27.86 5.99
C SER A 44 1.83 26.83 5.54
N LEU A 45 2.06 25.79 6.34
CA LEU A 45 3.00 24.72 6.02
C LEU A 45 2.37 23.71 5.05
N PRO A 46 3.17 23.05 4.20
CA PRO A 46 2.67 22.03 3.29
C PRO A 46 1.97 20.89 4.05
N PRO A 47 0.85 20.36 3.53
CA PRO A 47 0.14 19.25 4.16
C PRO A 47 1.06 18.03 4.28
N GLY A 48 1.06 17.42 5.46
CA GLY A 48 1.86 16.22 5.76
C GLY A 48 3.32 16.47 6.17
N LEU A 49 3.79 17.73 6.24
CA LEU A 49 5.09 18.08 6.82
C LEU A 49 5.09 17.74 8.32
N ARG A 50 6.11 17.02 8.80
CA ARG A 50 6.32 16.78 10.23
C ARG A 50 7.27 17.81 10.81
N GLU A 51 7.13 18.09 12.11
CA GLU A 51 8.07 18.97 12.82
C GLU A 51 9.52 18.47 12.71
N SER A 52 9.72 17.16 12.70
CA SER A 52 11.04 16.52 12.54
C SER A 52 11.75 16.86 11.24
N ASP A 53 11.00 17.20 10.20
CA ASP A 53 11.52 17.42 8.85
C ASP A 53 12.03 18.85 8.70
N ILE A 54 11.70 19.75 9.63
CA ILE A 54 12.18 21.12 9.63
C ILE A 54 13.60 21.17 10.20
N GLU A 55 14.50 21.77 9.44
CA GLU A 55 15.87 22.01 9.84
C GLU A 55 16.06 23.48 10.24
N VAL A 56 16.82 23.72 11.30
CA VAL A 56 17.11 25.07 11.81
C VAL A 56 18.59 25.34 11.71
N PHE A 57 18.97 26.38 10.96
CA PHE A 57 20.36 26.79 10.80
C PHE A 57 20.60 28.11 11.51
N LYS A 58 21.85 28.32 11.95
CA LYS A 58 22.29 29.54 12.62
C LYS A 58 21.93 30.79 11.81
N ASN A 59 22.23 30.78 10.51
CA ASN A 59 22.01 31.87 9.57
C ASN A 59 22.21 31.36 8.13
N LYS A 60 22.13 32.25 7.13
CA LYS A 60 22.22 31.89 5.70
C LYS A 60 23.55 31.28 5.26
N THR A 61 24.62 31.45 6.03
CA THR A 61 25.96 30.96 5.66
C THR A 61 26.33 29.65 6.34
N ALA A 62 25.49 29.15 7.25
CA ALA A 62 25.73 27.91 7.95
C ALA A 62 25.46 26.69 7.05
N GLU A 63 26.44 25.80 6.93
CA GLU A 63 26.33 24.58 6.13
C GLU A 63 25.59 23.43 6.83
N LYS A 64 25.48 23.49 8.16
CA LYS A 64 24.92 22.41 8.97
C LYS A 64 23.81 22.92 9.89
N PRO A 65 22.74 22.13 10.08
CA PRO A 65 21.68 22.48 11.01
C PRO A 65 22.20 22.44 12.46
N LEU A 66 21.60 23.27 13.30
CA LEU A 66 21.87 23.32 14.73
C LEU A 66 21.29 22.08 15.42
N HIS A 67 22.02 21.58 16.41
CA HIS A 67 21.56 20.44 17.20
C HIS A 67 20.37 20.85 18.08
N LEU A 68 19.36 19.99 18.22
CA LEU A 68 18.09 20.30 18.89
C LEU A 68 18.26 20.69 20.37
N SER A 69 19.27 20.13 21.05
CA SER A 69 19.58 20.47 22.45
C SER A 69 20.36 21.78 22.64
N THR A 70 20.81 22.42 21.55
CA THR A 70 21.56 23.69 21.61
C THR A 70 20.67 24.77 22.22
N LYS A 71 21.21 25.55 23.15
CA LYS A 71 20.49 26.71 23.71
C LYS A 71 20.22 27.74 22.62
N LEU A 72 19.01 28.29 22.59
CA LEU A 72 18.60 29.31 21.62
C LEU A 72 19.31 30.65 21.85
N ALA A 73 19.64 30.94 23.11
CA ALA A 73 20.21 32.22 23.55
C ALA A 73 21.40 32.66 22.67
N GLY A 74 21.23 33.82 22.01
CA GLY A 74 22.23 34.44 21.13
C GLY A 74 22.00 34.24 19.64
N TYR A 75 21.13 33.32 19.22
CA TYR A 75 20.76 33.14 17.81
C TYR A 75 19.48 33.89 17.46
N GLY A 76 19.41 34.45 16.24
CA GLY A 76 18.21 35.15 15.79
C GLY A 76 17.88 36.40 16.61
N ALA A 77 18.84 37.00 17.32
CA ALA A 77 18.58 38.15 18.19
C ALA A 77 18.26 39.45 17.43
N SER A 78 18.48 39.47 16.11
CA SER A 78 18.18 40.63 15.27
C SER A 78 17.58 40.23 13.93
N LYS A 79 16.86 41.17 13.31
CA LYS A 79 16.34 41.01 11.94
C LYS A 79 17.44 40.87 10.89
N SER A 80 18.66 41.34 11.17
CA SER A 80 19.79 41.29 10.22
C SER A 80 20.56 39.97 10.27
N ASP A 81 20.44 39.20 11.36
CA ASP A 81 21.02 37.85 11.49
C ASP A 81 19.95 36.87 12.03
N PRO A 82 18.89 36.59 11.26
CA PRO A 82 17.82 35.70 11.68
C PRO A 82 18.25 34.23 11.58
N LEU A 83 17.66 33.38 12.42
CA LEU A 83 17.73 31.93 12.25
C LEU A 83 17.09 31.53 10.91
N ILE A 84 17.64 30.53 10.24
CA ILE A 84 17.02 29.98 9.03
C ILE A 84 16.23 28.75 9.38
N VAL A 85 14.96 28.76 9.04
CA VAL A 85 14.06 27.61 9.18
C VAL A 85 13.83 27.06 7.78
N LEU A 86 14.45 25.92 7.49
CA LEU A 86 14.38 25.26 6.20
C LEU A 86 13.23 24.25 6.22
N VAL A 87 12.27 24.46 5.32
CA VAL A 87 11.26 23.47 4.96
C VAL A 87 11.79 22.72 3.74
N PRO A 88 12.08 21.41 3.86
CA PRO A 88 12.54 20.62 2.73
C PRO A 88 11.54 20.66 1.59
N LYS A 89 12.01 20.57 0.35
CA LYS A 89 11.14 20.68 -0.82
C LYS A 89 11.72 19.94 -2.02
N VAL A 90 10.98 18.94 -2.47
CA VAL A 90 11.28 18.16 -3.68
C VAL A 90 10.14 18.34 -4.67
N TRP A 91 10.47 18.82 -5.86
CA TRP A 91 9.55 18.96 -6.99
C TRP A 91 9.40 17.65 -7.74
N PHE A 92 8.17 17.32 -8.10
CA PHE A 92 7.80 16.13 -8.85
C PHE A 92 6.75 16.46 -9.92
N GLN A 93 6.70 15.63 -10.96
CA GLN A 93 5.65 15.64 -11.98
C GLN A 93 5.00 14.27 -12.04
N LEU A 94 3.67 14.21 -11.91
CA LEU A 94 2.92 12.98 -12.14
C LEU A 94 2.73 12.75 -13.64
N VAL A 95 3.03 11.55 -14.09
CA VAL A 95 2.93 11.14 -15.50
C VAL A 95 2.17 9.83 -15.59
N ASP A 96 1.25 9.71 -16.54
CA ASP A 96 0.61 8.43 -16.85
C ASP A 96 1.62 7.52 -17.57
N ALA A 97 1.89 6.33 -17.02
CA ALA A 97 2.90 5.43 -17.58
C ALA A 97 2.57 4.96 -19.01
N GLY A 98 1.30 4.93 -19.39
CA GLY A 98 0.84 4.47 -20.70
C GLY A 98 0.86 5.56 -21.77
N THR A 99 0.36 6.75 -21.46
CA THR A 99 0.31 7.87 -22.43
C THR A 99 1.55 8.74 -22.41
N ARG A 100 2.38 8.64 -21.35
CA ARG A 100 3.49 9.54 -21.04
C ARG A 100 3.09 11.02 -20.91
N ALA A 101 1.79 11.29 -20.83
CA ALA A 101 1.26 12.63 -20.59
C ALA A 101 1.14 12.92 -19.09
N PRO A 102 1.06 14.19 -18.67
CA PRO A 102 0.76 14.54 -17.28
C PRO A 102 -0.49 13.80 -16.77
N PHE A 103 -0.38 13.15 -15.62
CA PHE A 103 -1.50 12.40 -15.06
C PHE A 103 -2.59 13.37 -14.55
N ALA A 104 -3.85 13.14 -14.92
CA ALA A 104 -4.99 13.98 -14.54
C ALA A 104 -4.76 15.49 -14.80
N ASP A 105 -4.07 15.83 -15.89
CA ASP A 105 -3.71 17.21 -16.28
C ASP A 105 -2.95 17.99 -15.18
N THR A 106 -2.27 17.27 -14.30
CA THR A 106 -1.53 17.90 -13.19
C THR A 106 -0.28 18.63 -13.68
N CYS A 107 -0.01 19.77 -13.05
CA CYS A 107 1.28 20.45 -13.18
C CYS A 107 2.29 19.91 -12.17
N ALA A 108 3.58 20.18 -12.41
CA ALA A 108 4.63 19.87 -11.45
C ALA A 108 4.32 20.51 -10.09
N ALA A 109 4.35 19.68 -9.05
CA ALA A 109 4.05 20.01 -7.67
C ALA A 109 5.28 19.73 -6.79
N SER A 110 5.17 19.97 -5.48
CA SER A 110 6.27 19.74 -4.55
C SER A 110 5.81 19.12 -3.25
N VAL A 111 6.63 18.24 -2.68
CA VAL A 111 6.42 17.63 -1.36
C VAL A 111 7.55 17.97 -0.39
N PRO A 112 7.25 18.02 0.92
CA PRO A 112 8.25 18.31 1.93
C PRO A 112 9.05 17.06 2.30
N VAL A 113 10.13 16.81 1.57
CA VAL A 113 11.00 15.63 1.78
C VAL A 113 12.45 16.07 1.81
N THR A 114 13.23 15.51 2.75
CA THR A 114 14.66 15.85 2.91
C THR A 114 15.52 15.17 1.85
N GLU A 115 16.71 15.70 1.58
CA GLU A 115 17.65 15.12 0.61
C GLU A 115 18.18 13.75 1.05
N MET A 116 18.14 13.46 2.36
CA MET A 116 18.56 12.18 2.94
C MET A 116 17.45 11.13 2.91
N ALA A 117 16.21 11.52 2.62
CA ALA A 117 15.11 10.58 2.55
C ALA A 117 15.26 9.66 1.32
N THR A 118 14.68 8.47 1.44
CA THR A 118 14.66 7.49 0.35
C THR A 118 13.60 7.85 -0.69
N VAL A 119 13.74 7.27 -1.88
CA VAL A 119 12.73 7.38 -2.93
C VAL A 119 11.37 6.81 -2.47
N ASP A 120 11.35 5.75 -1.65
CA ASP A 120 10.10 5.25 -1.05
C ASP A 120 9.39 6.31 -0.19
N ALA A 121 10.13 7.02 0.67
CA ALA A 121 9.58 8.09 1.49
C ALA A 121 9.04 9.24 0.62
N LEU A 122 9.70 9.54 -0.50
CA LEU A 122 9.22 10.49 -1.51
C LEU A 122 7.89 10.03 -2.13
N LEU A 123 7.79 8.78 -2.58
CA LEU A 123 6.57 8.23 -3.17
C LEU A 123 5.40 8.24 -2.18
N GLY A 124 5.65 7.91 -0.91
CA GLY A 124 4.68 8.02 0.17
C GLY A 124 4.22 9.47 0.41
N ALA A 125 5.14 10.44 0.33
CA ALA A 125 4.79 11.86 0.44
C ALA A 125 3.97 12.35 -0.76
N VAL A 126 4.35 11.97 -1.98
CA VAL A 126 3.61 12.28 -3.22
C VAL A 126 2.21 11.70 -3.18
N TYR A 127 2.06 10.45 -2.75
CA TYR A 127 0.77 9.81 -2.58
C TYR A 127 -0.14 10.58 -1.63
N ARG A 128 0.37 10.97 -0.45
CA ARG A 128 -0.39 11.75 0.53
C ARG A 128 -0.80 13.12 -0.02
N ALA A 129 0.10 13.79 -0.75
CA ALA A 129 -0.16 15.10 -1.33
C ALA A 129 -1.18 15.06 -2.48
N CYS A 130 -1.23 13.96 -3.23
CA CYS A 130 -2.10 13.76 -4.39
C CYS A 130 -3.20 12.72 -4.13
N ARG A 131 -3.59 12.51 -2.86
CA ARG A 131 -4.50 11.44 -2.45
C ARG A 131 -5.83 11.45 -3.21
N ASP A 132 -6.37 12.66 -3.45
CA ASP A 132 -7.67 12.84 -4.10
C ASP A 132 -7.70 12.36 -5.55
N ILE A 133 -6.55 12.41 -6.25
CA ILE A 133 -6.42 11.95 -7.64
C ILE A 133 -5.78 10.56 -7.75
N LEU A 134 -5.20 10.05 -6.65
CA LEU A 134 -4.57 8.74 -6.55
C LEU A 134 -5.41 7.74 -5.72
N THR A 135 -6.71 7.98 -5.58
CA THR A 135 -7.63 7.20 -4.71
C THR A 135 -7.66 5.69 -4.97
N HIS A 136 -7.31 5.25 -6.18
CA HIS A 136 -7.27 3.85 -6.57
C HIS A 136 -5.88 3.22 -6.58
N TYR A 137 -4.87 3.97 -6.13
CA TYR A 137 -3.49 3.52 -6.09
C TYR A 137 -3.00 3.42 -4.65
N VAL A 138 -1.90 2.71 -4.48
CA VAL A 138 -1.10 2.71 -3.25
C VAL A 138 0.30 3.27 -3.55
N PRO A 139 1.02 3.86 -2.57
CA PRO A 139 2.35 4.44 -2.80
C PRO A 139 3.31 3.49 -3.52
N SER A 140 3.27 2.19 -3.19
CA SER A 140 4.14 1.17 -3.77
C SER A 140 3.88 0.89 -5.25
N GLN A 141 2.74 1.32 -5.81
CA GLN A 141 2.46 1.18 -7.24
C GLN A 141 3.09 2.30 -8.07
N LEU A 142 3.45 3.41 -7.45
CA LEU A 142 4.10 4.52 -8.12
C LEU A 142 5.57 4.17 -8.40
N VAL A 143 6.11 4.68 -9.50
CA VAL A 143 7.53 4.50 -9.84
C VAL A 143 8.17 5.86 -10.05
N ALA A 144 9.27 6.12 -9.36
CA ALA A 144 10.04 7.35 -9.54
C ALA A 144 11.14 7.17 -10.58
N TYR A 145 11.47 8.25 -11.28
CA TYR A 145 12.59 8.38 -12.18
C TYR A 145 13.30 9.70 -11.85
N GLU A 146 14.64 9.70 -11.89
CA GLU A 146 15.44 10.87 -11.53
C GLU A 146 15.15 12.11 -12.40
N SER A 147 14.77 11.87 -13.66
CA SER A 147 14.52 12.89 -14.68
C SER A 147 13.66 12.34 -15.82
N GLN A 148 13.25 13.26 -16.71
CA GLN A 148 12.60 12.88 -17.98
C GLN A 148 13.49 11.95 -18.82
N THR A 149 14.82 12.17 -18.86
CA THR A 149 15.75 11.32 -19.62
C THR A 149 15.79 9.89 -19.10
N SER A 150 15.81 9.69 -17.77
CA SER A 150 15.75 8.35 -17.18
C SER A 150 14.38 7.69 -17.40
N PHE A 151 13.31 8.48 -17.41
CA PHE A 151 11.97 7.97 -17.74
C PHE A 151 11.88 7.51 -19.20
N ASP A 152 12.42 8.28 -20.14
CA ASP A 152 12.45 7.92 -21.56
C ASP A 152 13.30 6.69 -21.83
N ALA A 153 14.42 6.53 -21.10
CA ALA A 153 15.28 5.34 -21.12
C ALA A 153 14.70 4.13 -20.35
N ASN A 154 13.53 4.27 -19.70
CA ASN A 154 12.90 3.27 -18.85
C ASN A 154 13.84 2.73 -17.75
N GLN A 155 14.58 3.62 -17.12
CA GLN A 155 15.51 3.32 -16.02
C GLN A 155 14.91 3.83 -14.71
N PRO A 156 14.11 3.00 -14.00
CA PRO A 156 13.47 3.41 -12.75
C PRO A 156 14.51 3.71 -11.68
N TRP A 157 14.17 4.67 -10.83
CA TRP A 157 14.98 5.04 -9.69
C TRP A 157 14.76 4.04 -8.56
N ASP A 158 15.85 3.43 -8.10
CA ASP A 158 15.88 2.53 -6.96
C ASP A 158 15.24 3.14 -5.70
N GLN A 159 14.35 2.38 -5.05
CA GLN A 159 13.49 2.88 -3.98
C GLN A 159 14.23 3.17 -2.66
N GLU A 160 15.36 2.48 -2.42
CA GLU A 160 16.20 2.68 -1.23
C GLU A 160 17.22 3.80 -1.41
N SER A 161 17.43 4.25 -2.64
CA SER A 161 18.37 5.31 -2.95
C SER A 161 17.97 6.64 -2.30
N PRO A 162 18.93 7.40 -1.74
CA PRO A 162 18.66 8.73 -1.23
C PRO A 162 18.34 9.70 -2.38
N ILE A 163 17.41 10.62 -2.13
CA ILE A 163 16.98 11.62 -3.11
C ILE A 163 18.15 12.54 -3.51
N GLY A 164 18.99 12.92 -2.54
CA GLY A 164 20.09 13.84 -2.76
C GLY A 164 19.62 15.16 -3.38
N SER A 165 20.30 15.61 -4.44
CA SER A 165 20.05 16.91 -5.06
C SER A 165 18.96 16.94 -6.16
N ARG A 166 18.21 15.85 -6.38
CA ARG A 166 17.20 15.80 -7.45
C ARG A 166 15.91 16.50 -7.02
N GLY A 167 15.15 17.03 -7.97
CA GLY A 167 13.89 17.72 -7.68
C GLY A 167 14.03 19.06 -6.96
N ARG A 168 15.23 19.68 -6.91
CA ARG A 168 15.42 20.97 -6.22
C ARG A 168 14.65 22.13 -6.87
N THR A 169 14.37 22.05 -8.16
CA THR A 169 13.65 23.07 -8.92
C THR A 169 12.54 22.46 -9.76
N LYS A 170 11.58 23.29 -10.20
CA LYS A 170 10.49 22.84 -11.08
C LYS A 170 11.00 22.25 -12.41
N GLN A 171 12.12 22.76 -12.93
CA GLN A 171 12.75 22.26 -14.17
C GLN A 171 13.48 20.93 -13.98
N THR A 172 13.91 20.64 -12.75
CA THR A 172 14.60 19.39 -12.38
C THR A 172 13.68 18.45 -11.60
N ALA A 173 12.36 18.63 -11.76
CA ALA A 173 11.36 17.83 -11.08
C ALA A 173 11.55 16.35 -11.42
N VAL A 174 11.45 15.53 -10.38
CA VAL A 174 11.51 14.07 -10.53
C VAL A 174 10.23 13.59 -11.20
N VAL A 175 10.33 12.57 -12.05
CA VAL A 175 9.15 12.03 -12.74
C VAL A 175 8.59 10.91 -11.89
N VAL A 176 7.34 11.02 -11.48
CA VAL A 176 6.62 9.96 -10.76
C VAL A 176 5.55 9.42 -11.68
N THR A 177 5.67 8.16 -12.07
CA THR A 177 4.72 7.53 -12.95
C THR A 177 3.59 6.90 -12.14
N VAL A 178 2.38 7.18 -12.59
CA VAL A 178 1.19 6.47 -12.16
C VAL A 178 1.01 5.34 -13.17
N PRO A 179 1.12 4.07 -12.74
CA PRO A 179 0.91 2.95 -13.64
C PRO A 179 -0.49 3.07 -14.22
N LYS A 180 -0.65 2.65 -15.47
CA LYS A 180 -1.97 2.58 -16.10
C LYS A 180 -2.85 1.71 -15.20
N CYS A 181 -3.80 2.33 -14.48
CA CYS A 181 -4.93 1.57 -13.96
C CYS A 181 -5.47 0.86 -15.20
N ALA A 182 -5.47 -0.46 -15.20
CA ALA A 182 -6.23 -1.19 -16.19
C ALA A 182 -7.65 -0.61 -16.08
N LYS A 183 -8.02 0.26 -17.03
CA LYS A 183 -9.37 0.80 -17.08
C LYS A 183 -10.25 -0.44 -17.19
N ARG A 184 -10.96 -0.78 -16.12
CA ARG A 184 -12.23 -1.47 -16.27
C ARG A 184 -13.05 -0.55 -17.20
N PRO A 185 -13.61 -1.06 -18.31
CA PRO A 185 -14.32 -0.23 -19.27
C PRO A 185 -15.36 0.60 -18.52
N SER A 186 -15.23 1.92 -18.66
CA SER A 186 -16.18 2.92 -18.20
C SER A 186 -17.56 2.64 -18.79
N GLU A 187 -18.58 2.88 -17.97
CA GLU A 187 -20.00 2.89 -18.26
C GLU A 187 -20.34 3.60 -19.59
N VAL A 188 -20.42 2.83 -20.67
CA VAL A 188 -21.37 3.05 -21.77
C VAL A 188 -21.68 1.66 -22.33
N ASP A 189 -22.97 1.41 -22.55
CA ASP A 189 -23.60 0.24 -23.15
C ASP A 189 -24.00 -0.91 -22.20
N ASP A 190 -25.27 -0.81 -21.79
CA ASP A 190 -26.18 -1.83 -21.23
C ASP A 190 -26.41 -3.05 -22.17
N ILE A 191 -25.43 -3.45 -22.98
CA ILE A 191 -25.57 -4.56 -23.94
C ILE A 191 -24.31 -5.43 -23.95
N ASP A 192 -23.80 -5.88 -22.80
CA ASP A 192 -23.03 -7.15 -22.77
C ASP A 192 -22.85 -7.77 -21.37
N ARG A 193 -23.91 -7.81 -20.56
CA ARG A 193 -23.85 -8.41 -19.21
C ARG A 193 -23.64 -9.94 -19.22
N ALA A 194 -23.54 -10.56 -20.40
CA ALA A 194 -23.33 -12.00 -20.59
C ALA A 194 -21.88 -12.41 -20.96
N ALA A 195 -20.96 -11.47 -21.24
CA ALA A 195 -19.65 -11.81 -21.83
C ALA A 195 -18.38 -11.57 -20.99
N LYS A 196 -18.43 -10.94 -19.80
CA LYS A 196 -17.22 -10.70 -18.98
C LYS A 196 -17.08 -11.70 -17.83
N ARG A 197 -16.89 -12.97 -18.19
CA ARG A 197 -16.47 -14.03 -17.27
C ARG A 197 -15.12 -13.67 -16.63
N GLN A 198 -15.07 -13.43 -15.31
CA GLN A 198 -13.79 -13.16 -14.65
C GLN A 198 -13.00 -14.46 -14.49
N LYS A 199 -11.80 -14.56 -15.05
CA LYS A 199 -10.96 -15.76 -14.92
C LYS A 199 -10.46 -15.91 -13.48
N ILE A 200 -10.64 -17.09 -12.87
CA ILE A 200 -10.26 -17.42 -11.48
C ILE A 200 -9.20 -18.53 -11.41
N GLY A 201 -8.91 -19.19 -12.54
CA GLY A 201 -7.88 -20.21 -12.63
C GLY A 201 -6.48 -19.70 -12.28
N MET A 202 -5.56 -20.64 -11.99
CA MET A 202 -4.14 -20.30 -11.83
C MET A 202 -3.57 -19.69 -13.11
N ASP A 203 -2.57 -18.83 -12.94
CA ASP A 203 -1.85 -18.23 -14.05
C ASP A 203 -0.87 -19.26 -14.64
N LYS A 204 -1.29 -19.87 -15.75
CA LYS A 204 -0.55 -20.92 -16.45
C LYS A 204 0.84 -20.47 -16.90
N GLU A 205 1.04 -19.18 -17.19
CA GLU A 205 2.33 -18.64 -17.65
C GLU A 205 3.35 -18.53 -16.51
N ASN A 206 2.86 -18.47 -15.26
CA ASN A 206 3.68 -18.25 -14.07
C ASN A 206 3.74 -19.49 -13.15
N LEU A 207 3.17 -20.63 -13.55
CA LEU A 207 3.15 -21.87 -12.77
C LEU A 207 4.54 -22.36 -12.37
N ALA A 208 5.56 -22.13 -13.21
CA ALA A 208 6.93 -22.56 -12.94
C ALA A 208 7.49 -21.97 -11.63
N PHE A 209 7.00 -20.80 -11.19
CA PHE A 209 7.44 -20.20 -9.92
C PHE A 209 6.90 -20.93 -8.68
N ALA A 210 5.88 -21.78 -8.84
CA ALA A 210 5.30 -22.59 -7.78
C ALA A 210 5.98 -23.97 -7.64
N GLU A 211 6.72 -24.43 -8.64
CA GLU A 211 7.35 -25.76 -8.67
C GLU A 211 8.29 -26.03 -7.48
N PRO A 212 9.15 -25.09 -7.01
CA PRO A 212 9.99 -25.35 -5.85
C PRO A 212 9.19 -25.66 -4.59
N TYR A 213 8.10 -24.91 -4.36
CA TYR A 213 7.22 -25.08 -3.22
C TYR A 213 6.43 -26.40 -3.32
N GLN A 214 5.96 -26.75 -4.52
CA GLN A 214 5.28 -28.04 -4.77
C GLN A 214 6.22 -29.22 -4.52
N THR A 215 7.47 -29.12 -4.98
CA THR A 215 8.49 -30.16 -4.79
C THR A 215 8.73 -30.41 -3.30
N ILE A 216 8.91 -29.34 -2.51
CA ILE A 216 9.08 -29.45 -1.06
C ILE A 216 7.79 -30.00 -0.42
N ALA A 217 6.62 -29.52 -0.84
CA ALA A 217 5.34 -29.94 -0.30
C ALA A 217 5.07 -31.43 -0.45
N THR A 218 5.46 -32.04 -1.58
CA THR A 218 5.33 -33.50 -1.77
C THR A 218 6.04 -34.31 -0.70
N ARG A 219 7.10 -33.76 -0.10
CA ARG A 219 7.88 -34.38 0.97
C ARG A 219 7.33 -34.08 2.37
N LEU A 220 6.67 -32.92 2.54
CA LEU A 220 6.21 -32.44 3.83
C LEU A 220 4.71 -32.66 4.10
N LYS A 221 3.93 -33.07 3.09
CA LYS A 221 2.45 -33.14 3.17
C LYS A 221 1.86 -34.00 4.29
N TYR A 222 2.63 -34.94 4.85
CA TYR A 222 2.22 -35.82 5.94
C TYR A 222 2.97 -35.57 7.25
N MET A 223 3.66 -34.44 7.37
CA MET A 223 4.20 -34.00 8.66
C MET A 223 3.06 -33.79 9.67
N ASP A 224 3.36 -33.99 10.95
CA ASP A 224 2.37 -33.90 12.03
C ASP A 224 1.71 -32.52 12.05
N GLU A 225 2.47 -31.44 11.86
CA GLU A 225 1.96 -30.07 11.84
C GLU A 225 0.93 -29.84 10.72
N VAL A 226 1.15 -30.43 9.55
CA VAL A 226 0.22 -30.33 8.42
C VAL A 226 -1.05 -31.13 8.72
N THR A 227 -0.89 -32.31 9.32
CA THR A 227 -2.01 -33.18 9.70
C THR A 227 -2.87 -32.55 10.80
N GLU A 228 -2.27 -31.85 11.76
CA GLU A 228 -3.02 -31.10 12.78
C GLU A 228 -3.87 -29.97 12.17
N VAL A 229 -3.35 -29.26 11.17
CA VAL A 229 -4.16 -28.26 10.44
C VAL A 229 -5.35 -28.91 9.73
N VAL A 230 -5.16 -30.07 9.10
CA VAL A 230 -6.26 -30.81 8.45
C VAL A 230 -7.31 -31.26 9.48
N LYS A 231 -6.90 -31.73 10.67
CA LYS A 231 -7.84 -32.07 11.75
C LYS A 231 -8.63 -30.85 12.23
N ALA A 232 -7.99 -29.68 12.32
CA ALA A 232 -8.67 -28.43 12.66
C ALA A 232 -9.71 -28.06 11.60
N VAL A 233 -9.36 -28.16 10.31
CA VAL A 233 -10.31 -27.96 9.18
C VAL A 233 -11.50 -28.92 9.31
N ALA A 234 -11.24 -30.21 9.52
CA ALA A 234 -12.27 -31.23 9.65
C ALA A 234 -13.25 -30.90 10.78
N THR A 235 -12.72 -30.45 11.93
CA THR A 235 -13.52 -30.05 13.10
C THR A 235 -14.48 -28.90 12.76
N VAL A 236 -14.00 -27.88 12.05
CA VAL A 236 -14.85 -26.74 11.64
C VAL A 236 -15.92 -27.18 10.64
N GLN A 237 -15.57 -28.02 9.66
CA GLN A 237 -16.51 -28.48 8.62
C GLN A 237 -17.58 -29.44 9.15
N GLN A 238 -17.30 -30.14 10.25
CA GLN A 238 -18.24 -31.04 10.94
C GLN A 238 -19.17 -30.31 11.91
N SER A 239 -18.99 -29.01 12.12
CA SER A 239 -19.92 -28.19 12.93
C SER A 239 -21.33 -28.18 12.34
N THR A 240 -22.33 -27.92 13.17
CA THR A 240 -23.76 -27.87 12.79
C THR A 240 -24.06 -26.87 11.68
N GLU A 241 -23.26 -25.81 11.56
CA GLU A 241 -23.41 -24.78 10.53
C GLU A 241 -22.69 -25.12 9.22
N GLN A 242 -21.89 -26.20 9.20
CA GLN A 242 -21.21 -26.73 8.01
C GLN A 242 -20.52 -25.65 7.17
N GLN A 243 -19.76 -24.77 7.81
CA GLN A 243 -19.12 -23.64 7.15
C GLN A 243 -17.85 -24.05 6.37
N ILE A 244 -17.49 -23.24 5.38
CA ILE A 244 -16.18 -23.33 4.72
C ILE A 244 -15.18 -22.61 5.62
N PRO A 245 -14.13 -23.29 6.12
CA PRO A 245 -13.13 -22.65 6.93
C PRO A 245 -12.27 -21.71 6.08
N PHE A 246 -12.16 -20.47 6.55
CA PHE A 246 -11.15 -19.53 6.12
C PHE A 246 -9.99 -19.60 7.10
N ILE A 247 -8.79 -19.89 6.61
CA ILE A 247 -7.58 -20.00 7.43
C ILE A 247 -6.64 -18.86 7.08
N ILE A 248 -6.18 -18.20 8.14
CA ILE A 248 -5.08 -17.24 8.13
C ILE A 248 -4.01 -17.81 9.06
N LEU A 249 -2.75 -17.84 8.61
CA LEU A 249 -1.63 -18.23 9.46
C LEU A 249 -0.90 -16.99 9.96
N GLU A 250 -1.09 -16.68 11.24
CA GLU A 250 -0.37 -15.60 11.90
C GLU A 250 0.98 -16.09 12.42
N SER A 251 2.04 -15.75 11.69
CA SER A 251 3.43 -15.99 12.12
C SER A 251 4.37 -14.96 11.50
N SER A 252 5.53 -14.72 12.11
CA SER A 252 6.51 -13.76 11.56
C SER A 252 6.91 -14.08 10.11
N SER A 253 7.43 -13.09 9.41
CA SER A 253 7.92 -13.29 8.04
C SER A 253 8.98 -14.41 8.00
N GLY A 254 9.01 -15.19 6.91
CA GLY A 254 9.95 -16.30 6.73
C GLY A 254 9.62 -17.60 7.48
N MET A 255 8.56 -17.65 8.31
CA MET A 255 8.20 -18.85 9.10
C MET A 255 7.46 -19.94 8.30
N GLY A 256 7.52 -19.90 6.96
CA GLY A 256 6.98 -20.97 6.12
C GLY A 256 5.45 -20.97 5.92
N LYS A 257 4.76 -19.83 6.08
CA LYS A 257 3.30 -19.70 5.82
C LYS A 257 2.89 -20.19 4.43
N THR A 258 3.54 -19.64 3.41
CA THR A 258 3.34 -20.04 2.02
C THR A 258 3.65 -21.53 1.85
N GLN A 259 4.76 -22.02 2.40
CA GLN A 259 5.10 -23.44 2.32
C GLN A 259 4.03 -24.34 2.98
N MET A 260 3.42 -23.92 4.09
CA MET A 260 2.30 -24.65 4.72
C MET A 260 1.09 -24.73 3.78
N ALA A 261 0.73 -23.65 3.09
CA ALA A 261 -0.35 -23.69 2.09
C ALA A 261 -0.05 -24.71 0.98
N PHE A 262 1.19 -24.75 0.51
CA PHE A 262 1.63 -25.74 -0.48
C PHE A 262 1.62 -27.16 0.05
N ASN A 263 2.03 -27.37 1.31
CA ASN A 263 1.98 -28.68 1.97
C ASN A 263 0.54 -29.21 2.02
N LEU A 264 -0.42 -28.33 2.35
CA LEU A 264 -1.85 -28.66 2.33
C LEU A 264 -2.34 -28.93 0.91
N MET A 265 -1.96 -28.11 -0.09
CA MET A 265 -2.33 -28.33 -1.51
C MET A 265 -1.80 -29.65 -2.08
N ALA A 266 -0.71 -30.20 -1.54
CA ALA A 266 -0.12 -31.46 -2.01
C ALA A 266 -0.81 -32.71 -1.44
N ARG A 267 -1.74 -32.54 -0.49
CA ARG A 267 -2.50 -33.64 0.12
C ARG A 267 -3.69 -34.03 -0.75
N ASP A 268 -4.06 -35.30 -0.65
CA ASP A 268 -5.14 -35.88 -1.44
C ASP A 268 -6.51 -35.80 -0.73
N ASP A 269 -6.50 -35.59 0.59
CA ASP A 269 -7.66 -35.55 1.48
C ASP A 269 -8.19 -34.13 1.76
N ILE A 270 -7.61 -33.10 1.13
CA ILE A 270 -8.04 -31.71 1.32
C ILE A 270 -7.87 -30.88 0.04
N ASP A 271 -8.92 -30.17 -0.35
CA ASP A 271 -8.91 -29.21 -1.45
C ASP A 271 -8.65 -27.80 -0.90
N VAL A 272 -7.56 -27.17 -1.34
CA VAL A 272 -7.15 -25.85 -0.84
C VAL A 272 -7.38 -24.77 -1.89
N PHE A 273 -8.26 -23.82 -1.57
CA PHE A 273 -8.47 -22.62 -2.36
C PHE A 273 -7.51 -21.53 -1.89
N TYR A 274 -6.29 -21.55 -2.43
CA TYR A 274 -5.24 -20.59 -2.09
C TYR A 274 -5.46 -19.22 -2.74
N ILE A 275 -5.43 -18.16 -1.93
CA ILE A 275 -5.60 -16.75 -2.30
C ILE A 275 -4.53 -15.92 -1.58
N VAL A 276 -3.92 -14.95 -2.28
CA VAL A 276 -2.98 -14.01 -1.68
C VAL A 276 -3.65 -12.64 -1.53
N CYS A 277 -3.74 -12.08 -0.32
CA CYS A 277 -4.51 -10.85 -0.08
C CYS A 277 -3.74 -9.55 -0.40
N GLY A 278 -2.40 -9.62 -0.55
CA GLY A 278 -1.51 -8.45 -0.76
C GLY A 278 -0.94 -8.29 -2.18
N VAL A 279 -1.68 -8.64 -3.24
CA VAL A 279 -1.20 -8.75 -4.64
C VAL A 279 -0.67 -7.47 -5.31
N GLY A 280 -0.72 -6.32 -4.63
CA GLY A 280 -0.41 -5.01 -5.22
C GLY A 280 0.99 -4.45 -4.97
N GLY A 281 1.90 -5.18 -4.30
CA GLY A 281 3.23 -4.70 -3.89
C GLY A 281 4.39 -5.09 -4.80
N VAL A 282 5.45 -4.26 -4.87
CA VAL A 282 6.67 -4.48 -5.69
C VAL A 282 7.55 -5.61 -5.16
N ASN A 283 7.38 -6.00 -3.88
CA ASN A 283 8.09 -7.10 -3.21
C ASN A 283 7.26 -8.39 -3.17
N MET A 284 6.47 -8.64 -4.22
CA MET A 284 5.69 -9.86 -4.29
C MET A 284 6.61 -11.05 -4.60
N GLN A 285 6.65 -12.06 -3.72
CA GLN A 285 7.41 -13.28 -3.98
C GLN A 285 6.95 -13.89 -5.32
N ARG A 286 7.90 -14.33 -6.15
CA ARG A 286 7.60 -14.83 -7.51
C ARG A 286 6.55 -15.94 -7.53
N VAL A 287 6.52 -16.77 -6.49
CA VAL A 287 5.52 -17.83 -6.30
C VAL A 287 4.08 -17.31 -6.35
N TYR A 288 3.82 -16.10 -5.87
CA TYR A 288 2.48 -15.53 -5.85
C TYR A 288 1.96 -15.16 -7.25
N ARG A 289 2.84 -15.00 -8.25
CA ARG A 289 2.43 -14.74 -9.64
C ARG A 289 1.55 -15.86 -10.20
N ALA A 290 1.78 -17.12 -9.81
CA ALA A 290 0.96 -18.26 -10.20
C ALA A 290 -0.51 -18.14 -9.75
N PHE A 291 -0.78 -17.30 -8.74
CA PHE A 291 -2.11 -17.09 -8.16
C PHE A 291 -2.64 -15.67 -8.36
N GLN A 292 -1.95 -14.85 -9.15
CA GLN A 292 -2.26 -13.43 -9.32
C GLN A 292 -3.69 -13.24 -9.87
N THR A 293 -4.07 -14.01 -10.89
CA THR A 293 -5.40 -13.93 -11.51
C THR A 293 -6.53 -14.09 -10.48
N ARG A 294 -6.52 -15.18 -9.71
CA ARG A 294 -7.50 -15.43 -8.64
C ARG A 294 -7.47 -14.36 -7.56
N SER A 295 -6.27 -13.96 -7.15
CA SER A 295 -6.09 -13.04 -6.03
C SER A 295 -6.56 -11.62 -6.37
N VAL A 296 -6.37 -11.19 -7.63
CA VAL A 296 -6.94 -9.93 -8.15
C VAL A 296 -8.47 -10.00 -8.22
N VAL A 297 -9.05 -11.13 -8.65
CA VAL A 297 -10.51 -11.31 -8.63
C VAL A 297 -11.05 -11.21 -7.21
N PHE A 298 -10.43 -11.88 -6.24
CA PHE A 298 -10.80 -11.77 -4.83
C PHE A 298 -10.76 -10.33 -4.33
N ALA A 299 -9.68 -9.60 -4.58
CA ALA A 299 -9.56 -8.20 -4.18
C ALA A 299 -10.66 -7.31 -4.80
N ASN A 300 -11.00 -7.53 -6.08
CA ASN A 300 -12.10 -6.83 -6.73
C ASN A 300 -13.46 -7.17 -6.12
N CYS A 301 -13.70 -8.44 -5.78
CA CYS A 301 -14.95 -8.86 -5.13
C CYS A 301 -15.12 -8.14 -3.80
N VAL A 302 -14.09 -8.15 -2.95
CA VAL A 302 -14.10 -7.46 -1.65
C VAL A 302 -14.32 -5.95 -1.83
N PHE A 303 -13.64 -5.32 -2.79
CA PHE A 303 -13.81 -3.90 -3.07
C PHE A 303 -15.23 -3.55 -3.49
N GLU A 304 -15.83 -4.29 -4.43
CA GLU A 304 -17.20 -4.01 -4.87
C GLU A 304 -18.22 -4.30 -3.76
N ASP A 305 -18.02 -5.37 -2.99
CA ASP A 305 -18.91 -5.74 -1.89
C ASP A 305 -18.88 -4.72 -0.75
N THR A 306 -17.73 -4.09 -0.50
CA THR A 306 -17.57 -3.07 0.54
C THR A 306 -17.81 -1.64 0.05
N LYS A 307 -18.06 -1.45 -1.25
CA LYS A 307 -18.26 -0.14 -1.84
C LYS A 307 -19.54 0.50 -1.30
N GLY A 308 -19.36 1.60 -0.58
CA GLY A 308 -20.49 2.35 -0.01
C GLY A 308 -20.97 1.82 1.34
N MET A 309 -20.31 0.80 1.90
CA MET A 309 -20.50 0.41 3.30
C MET A 309 -19.96 1.50 4.23
N GLN A 310 -20.67 1.77 5.33
CA GLN A 310 -20.28 2.78 6.30
C GLN A 310 -19.25 2.26 7.29
N SER A 311 -19.53 1.10 7.90
CA SER A 311 -18.65 0.45 8.89
C SER A 311 -17.98 -0.78 8.30
N GLY A 312 -18.60 -1.43 7.30
CA GLY A 312 -18.14 -2.72 6.78
C GLY A 312 -18.30 -3.84 7.80
N ASP A 313 -19.20 -3.67 8.77
CA ASP A 313 -19.42 -4.69 9.81
C ASP A 313 -20.16 -5.92 9.27
N ILE A 314 -20.13 -7.01 10.04
CA ILE A 314 -20.75 -8.28 9.66
C ILE A 314 -22.24 -8.13 9.41
N SER A 315 -22.93 -7.24 10.14
CA SER A 315 -24.37 -7.03 9.99
C SER A 315 -24.69 -6.33 8.67
N GLU A 316 -23.90 -5.34 8.27
CA GLU A 316 -23.99 -4.64 6.98
C GLU A 316 -23.70 -5.60 5.81
N ILE A 317 -22.66 -6.42 5.94
CA ILE A 317 -22.33 -7.47 4.95
C ILE A 317 -23.44 -8.51 4.83
N GLN A 318 -24.02 -8.95 5.95
CA GLN A 318 -25.13 -9.90 5.94
C GLN A 318 -26.40 -9.30 5.32
N ALA A 319 -26.67 -8.01 5.57
CA ALA A 319 -27.83 -7.31 5.04
C ALA A 319 -27.78 -7.11 3.52
N ALA A 320 -26.58 -7.08 2.92
CA ALA A 320 -26.41 -6.94 1.47
C ALA A 320 -27.06 -8.10 0.68
N GLY A 321 -27.16 -9.29 1.29
CA GLY A 321 -27.87 -10.47 0.76
C GLY A 321 -27.23 -11.15 -0.46
N MET A 322 -26.58 -10.39 -1.33
CA MET A 322 -25.96 -10.85 -2.57
C MET A 322 -24.59 -10.19 -2.77
N LEU A 323 -23.54 -11.01 -2.84
CA LEU A 323 -22.14 -10.55 -2.83
C LEU A 323 -21.34 -11.17 -3.98
N GLN A 324 -20.38 -10.43 -4.53
CA GLN A 324 -19.40 -10.97 -5.49
C GLN A 324 -18.49 -12.00 -4.84
N THR A 325 -18.13 -11.81 -3.57
CA THR A 325 -17.32 -12.76 -2.80
C THR A 325 -18.02 -14.11 -2.67
N TYR A 326 -19.35 -14.13 -2.52
CA TYR A 326 -20.13 -15.38 -2.58
C TYR A 326 -20.07 -16.01 -3.97
N GLY A 327 -20.16 -15.21 -5.03
CA GLY A 327 -19.99 -15.68 -6.41
C GLY A 327 -18.64 -16.37 -6.65
N LEU A 328 -17.57 -15.78 -6.09
CA LEU A 328 -16.22 -16.34 -6.15
C LEU A 328 -16.14 -17.68 -5.41
N ILE A 329 -16.69 -17.76 -4.20
CA ILE A 329 -16.72 -19.00 -3.41
C ILE A 329 -17.47 -20.11 -4.19
N CYS A 330 -18.61 -19.80 -4.79
CA CYS A 330 -19.34 -20.75 -5.64
C CYS A 330 -18.49 -21.24 -6.82
N ALA A 331 -17.78 -20.34 -7.49
CA ALA A 331 -16.89 -20.70 -8.59
C ALA A 331 -15.73 -21.61 -8.14
N LEU A 332 -15.13 -21.34 -6.97
CA LEU A 332 -14.09 -22.18 -6.38
C LEU A 332 -14.60 -23.59 -6.06
N LEU A 333 -15.76 -23.70 -5.39
CA LEU A 333 -16.36 -24.99 -5.02
C LEU A 333 -16.79 -25.83 -6.22
N THR A 334 -17.20 -25.18 -7.31
CA THR A 334 -17.61 -25.85 -8.55
C THR A 334 -16.44 -26.19 -9.47
N GLY A 335 -15.23 -25.69 -9.17
CA GLY A 335 -14.07 -25.82 -10.04
C GLY A 335 -14.18 -25.00 -11.33
N SER A 336 -15.03 -23.97 -11.34
CA SER A 336 -15.20 -23.10 -12.50
C SER A 336 -13.94 -22.27 -12.72
N GLU A 337 -13.45 -22.23 -13.97
CA GLU A 337 -12.37 -21.31 -14.34
C GLU A 337 -12.82 -19.85 -14.37
N THR A 338 -14.13 -19.59 -14.28
CA THR A 338 -14.73 -18.27 -14.42
C THR A 338 -15.80 -17.94 -13.38
N MET A 339 -15.93 -16.66 -13.04
CA MET A 339 -17.00 -16.11 -12.20
C MET A 339 -17.99 -15.33 -13.05
N ASP A 340 -19.27 -15.69 -12.98
CA ASP A 340 -20.29 -15.14 -13.88
C ASP A 340 -21.31 -14.23 -13.17
N LYS A 341 -21.36 -14.17 -11.83
CA LYS A 341 -22.34 -13.33 -11.10
C LYS A 341 -22.06 -13.20 -9.59
N ASN A 342 -22.68 -12.20 -8.97
CA ASN A 342 -22.90 -12.18 -7.52
C ASN A 342 -23.72 -13.42 -7.12
N ALA A 343 -23.56 -13.88 -5.89
CA ALA A 343 -24.34 -15.00 -5.36
C ALA A 343 -24.91 -14.68 -3.97
N THR A 344 -25.90 -15.45 -3.54
CA THR A 344 -26.42 -15.40 -2.17
C THR A 344 -25.73 -16.41 -1.26
N ARG A 345 -25.98 -16.31 0.05
CA ARG A 345 -25.44 -17.25 1.04
C ARG A 345 -26.02 -18.66 0.85
N GLU A 346 -27.27 -18.76 0.42
CA GLU A 346 -27.94 -20.02 0.11
C GLU A 346 -27.29 -20.72 -1.08
N GLU A 347 -26.98 -19.99 -2.16
CA GLU A 347 -26.27 -20.52 -3.33
C GLU A 347 -24.87 -21.06 -2.95
N VAL A 348 -24.17 -20.42 -2.01
CA VAL A 348 -22.90 -20.93 -1.46
C VAL A 348 -23.12 -22.24 -0.70
N GLY A 349 -24.18 -22.32 0.12
CA GLY A 349 -24.54 -23.56 0.84
C GLY A 349 -24.88 -24.72 -0.09
N GLU A 350 -25.59 -24.45 -1.19
CA GLU A 350 -25.88 -25.42 -2.24
C GLU A 350 -24.60 -25.88 -2.96
N ALA A 351 -23.74 -24.94 -3.35
CA ALA A 351 -22.45 -25.23 -4.00
C ALA A 351 -21.54 -26.07 -3.10
N LEU A 352 -21.51 -25.78 -1.80
CA LEU A 352 -20.75 -26.53 -0.81
C LEU A 352 -21.29 -27.95 -0.63
N SER A 353 -22.62 -28.09 -0.53
CA SER A 353 -23.28 -29.39 -0.44
C SER A 353 -23.02 -30.24 -1.68
N ALA A 354 -23.05 -29.62 -2.87
CA ALA A 354 -22.71 -30.28 -4.12
C ALA A 354 -21.23 -30.67 -4.19
N TRP A 355 -20.33 -29.81 -3.70
CA TRP A 355 -18.90 -30.12 -3.61
C TRP A 355 -18.66 -31.32 -2.68
N LYS A 356 -19.24 -31.35 -1.46
CA LYS A 356 -19.11 -32.49 -0.53
C LYS A 356 -19.53 -33.81 -1.16
N LYS A 357 -20.65 -33.83 -1.89
CA LYS A 357 -21.13 -35.02 -2.61
C LYS A 357 -20.13 -35.54 -3.66
N ARG A 358 -19.39 -34.63 -4.32
CA ARG A 358 -18.37 -34.98 -5.32
C ARG A 358 -17.03 -35.37 -4.69
N ALA A 359 -16.66 -34.69 -3.61
CA ALA A 359 -15.34 -34.80 -2.99
C ALA A 359 -15.22 -36.01 -2.03
N GLY A 360 -16.34 -36.59 -1.60
CA GLY A 360 -16.35 -37.75 -0.69
C GLY A 360 -15.89 -37.35 0.70
N ASP A 361 -14.87 -38.05 1.23
CA ASP A 361 -14.31 -37.82 2.55
C ASP A 361 -13.31 -36.65 2.61
N LYS A 362 -13.09 -35.96 1.49
CA LYS A 362 -12.17 -34.82 1.44
C LYS A 362 -12.70 -33.63 2.22
N HIS A 363 -11.76 -32.83 2.71
CA HIS A 363 -11.99 -31.52 3.30
C HIS A 363 -11.79 -30.40 2.29
N CYS A 364 -12.28 -29.19 2.59
CA CYS A 364 -11.92 -28.00 1.82
C CYS A 364 -11.69 -26.80 2.73
N LEU A 365 -10.83 -25.89 2.28
CA LEU A 365 -10.54 -24.66 2.98
C LEU A 365 -10.21 -23.53 1.99
N VAL A 366 -10.46 -22.29 2.40
CA VAL A 366 -9.92 -21.10 1.75
C VAL A 366 -8.70 -20.64 2.55
N PHE A 367 -7.54 -20.61 1.90
CA PHE A 367 -6.28 -20.20 2.54
C PHE A 367 -5.98 -18.78 2.12
N LEU A 368 -5.94 -17.86 3.08
CA LEU A 368 -5.60 -16.45 2.85
C LEU A 368 -4.15 -16.21 3.27
N ASP A 369 -3.24 -16.08 2.30
CA ASP A 369 -1.84 -15.73 2.54
C ASP A 369 -1.61 -14.21 2.39
N GLU A 370 -0.57 -13.70 3.05
CA GLU A 370 -0.25 -12.27 3.13
C GLU A 370 -1.46 -11.42 3.55
N PHE A 371 -2.25 -11.95 4.50
CA PHE A 371 -3.40 -11.23 5.05
C PHE A 371 -2.91 -9.94 5.76
N PRO A 372 -3.52 -8.77 5.50
CA PRO A 372 -3.10 -7.52 6.11
C PRO A 372 -3.14 -7.61 7.63
N ARG A 373 -2.08 -7.14 8.29
CA ARG A 373 -2.07 -6.95 9.74
C ARG A 373 -2.54 -5.54 10.04
N GLU A 374 -3.45 -5.40 11.00
CA GLU A 374 -3.63 -4.11 11.66
C GLU A 374 -2.35 -3.82 12.46
N GLU A 375 -1.66 -2.73 12.13
CA GLU A 375 -0.62 -2.22 13.02
C GLU A 375 -1.31 -1.73 14.30
N PRO A 376 -0.89 -2.19 15.50
CA PRO A 376 -1.45 -1.67 16.73
C PRO A 376 -1.22 -0.16 16.79
N SER A 377 -2.31 0.56 17.08
CA SER A 377 -2.40 2.02 17.08
C SER A 377 -1.54 2.70 18.14
#